data_AF-A0A537FC97-F1
#
_entry.id   AF-A0A537FC97-F1
#
_cell.length_a   1.000
_cell.length_b   1.000
_cell.length_c   1.000
_cell.angle_alpha   90.00
_cell.angle_beta   90.00
_cell.angle_gamma   90.00
#
_symmetry.space_group_name_H-M   'P 1'
#
loop_
_entity.id
_entity.type
_entity.pdbx_description
1 polymer ?
#
loop_
_entity_poly.entity_id
_entity_poly.type
_entity_poly.pdbx_seq_one_letter_code
_entity_poly.pdbx_strand_id
1 'polypeptide(L)'
;MLDPIFWASLGIALSILLAAIGAGLGIGVAGPGVAGAITEKPEIFARSFIAVVLAEALAIYGLVVALLAVFKLPAIADPANLTAADSAFRIFAAGLAVGGGALGAGFGIGTSGSAMAAATAEKSELYSRVLIPVILSEALAIYSLIIALLLVLQA
;
A
#
# COMPACT_ATOMS: atom_id res chain seq x y z
N MET A 1 -31.94 -9.08 1.24
CA MET A 1 -30.65 -9.78 1.34
C MET A 1 -29.65 -8.94 0.56
N LEU A 2 -28.49 -8.65 1.15
CA LEU A 2 -27.52 -7.68 0.61
C LEU A 2 -27.03 -8.12 -0.78
N ASP A 3 -26.99 -7.19 -1.73
CA ASP A 3 -26.48 -7.42 -3.09
C ASP A 3 -24.99 -7.81 -3.03
N PRO A 4 -24.61 -9.05 -3.43
CA PRO A 4 -23.21 -9.48 -3.42
C PRO A 4 -22.31 -8.61 -4.31
N ILE A 5 -22.85 -8.10 -5.41
CA ILE A 5 -22.10 -7.25 -6.35
C ILE A 5 -21.70 -5.96 -5.67
N PHE A 6 -22.58 -5.36 -4.86
CA PHE A 6 -22.30 -4.15 -4.11
C PHE A 6 -21.10 -4.33 -3.16
N TRP A 7 -21.06 -5.41 -2.37
CA TRP A 7 -19.96 -5.65 -1.42
C TRP A 7 -18.63 -5.94 -2.10
N ALA A 8 -18.64 -6.75 -3.17
CA ALA A 8 -17.44 -7.01 -3.95
C ALA A 8 -16.91 -5.71 -4.58
N SER A 9 -17.79 -4.90 -5.18
CA SER A 9 -17.42 -3.62 -5.81
C SER A 9 -16.89 -2.61 -4.78
N LEU A 10 -17.50 -2.56 -3.59
CA LEU A 10 -17.01 -1.71 -2.50
C LEU A 10 -15.62 -2.15 -2.02
N GLY A 11 -15.38 -3.46 -1.91
CA GLY A 11 -14.05 -4.01 -1.60
C GLY A 11 -12.98 -3.60 -2.60
N ILE A 12 -13.29 -3.75 -3.89
CA ILE A 12 -12.41 -3.33 -4.99
C ILE A 12 -12.10 -1.84 -4.89
N ALA A 13 -13.11 -1.00 -4.70
CA ALA A 13 -12.94 0.44 -4.58
C ALA A 13 -12.08 0.83 -3.36
N LEU A 14 -12.33 0.22 -2.20
CA LEU A 14 -11.58 0.48 -0.97
C LEU A 14 -10.12 0.02 -1.08
N SER A 15 -9.86 -1.07 -1.79
CA SER A 15 -8.52 -1.59 -2.03
C SER A 15 -7.61 -0.54 -2.67
N ILE A 16 -8.04 0.06 -3.78
CA ILE A 16 -7.25 1.07 -4.48
C ILE A 16 -7.33 2.44 -3.81
N LEU A 17 -8.50 2.85 -3.30
CA LEU A 17 -8.70 4.17 -2.69
C LEU A 17 -7.78 4.37 -1.48
N LEU A 18 -7.83 3.45 -0.53
CA LEU A 18 -7.06 3.57 0.71
C LEU A 18 -5.56 3.38 0.45
N ALA A 19 -5.20 2.48 -0.47
CA ALA A 19 -3.81 2.28 -0.87
C ALA A 19 -3.21 3.53 -1.54
N ALA A 20 -3.96 4.18 -2.42
CA ALA A 20 -3.54 5.42 -3.07
C ALA A 20 -3.39 6.58 -2.06
N ILE A 21 -4.29 6.67 -1.07
CA ILE A 21 -4.14 7.64 0.02
C ILE A 21 -2.87 7.33 0.84
N GLY A 22 -2.61 6.06 1.15
CA GLY A 22 -1.42 5.63 1.88
C GLY A 22 -0.13 5.99 1.14
N ALA A 23 -0.06 5.67 -0.15
CA ALA A 23 1.05 6.07 -1.02
C ALA A 23 1.21 7.60 -1.06
N GLY A 24 0.13 8.34 -1.28
CA GLY A 24 0.13 9.80 -1.32
C GLY A 24 0.63 10.44 -0.02
N LEU A 25 0.25 9.90 1.15
CA LEU A 25 0.76 10.35 2.44
C LEU A 25 2.25 10.05 2.60
N GLY A 26 2.70 8.85 2.22
CA GLY A 26 4.11 8.48 2.28
C GLY A 26 4.98 9.38 1.40
N ILE A 27 4.57 9.58 0.15
CA ILE A 27 5.24 10.46 -0.81
C ILE A 27 5.19 11.91 -0.35
N GLY A 28 4.03 12.38 0.11
CA GLY A 28 3.82 13.77 0.54
C GLY A 28 4.65 14.16 1.75
N VAL A 29 5.01 13.22 2.63
CA VAL A 29 5.85 13.48 3.81
C VAL A 29 7.33 13.21 3.53
N ALA A 30 7.68 12.11 2.85
CA ALA A 30 9.07 11.79 2.55
C ALA A 30 9.66 12.69 1.45
N GLY A 31 8.87 12.99 0.41
CA GLY A 31 9.31 13.75 -0.76
C GLY A 31 9.93 15.12 -0.44
N PRO A 32 9.30 15.98 0.36
CA PRO A 32 9.89 17.26 0.77
C PRO A 32 11.20 17.10 1.55
N GLY A 33 11.30 16.08 2.42
CA GLY A 33 12.53 15.77 3.16
C GLY A 33 13.67 15.32 2.24
N VAL A 34 13.35 14.50 1.23
CA VAL A 34 14.30 14.11 0.18
C VAL A 34 14.74 15.33 -0.63
N ALA A 35 13.80 16.18 -1.06
CA ALA A 35 14.08 17.38 -1.84
C ALA A 35 15.01 18.34 -1.09
N GLY A 36 14.78 18.58 0.20
CA GLY A 36 15.66 19.41 1.02
C GLY A 36 17.03 18.78 1.29
N ALA A 37 17.11 17.45 1.40
CA ALA A 37 18.38 16.76 1.59
C ALA A 37 19.28 16.83 0.33
N ILE A 38 18.69 16.72 -0.86
CA ILE A 38 19.45 16.72 -2.12
C ILE A 38 19.89 18.12 -2.57
N THR A 39 19.29 19.20 -2.05
CA THR A 39 19.79 20.56 -2.31
C THR A 39 21.13 20.80 -1.61
N GLU A 40 21.37 20.15 -0.48
CA GLU A 40 22.65 20.22 0.26
C GLU A 40 23.67 19.20 -0.28
N LYS A 41 23.24 17.96 -0.53
CA LYS A 41 24.10 16.88 -1.05
C LYS A 41 23.42 16.15 -2.21
N PRO A 42 23.62 16.58 -3.46
CA PRO A 42 22.99 15.93 -4.62
C PRO A 42 23.36 14.45 -4.78
N GLU A 43 24.52 14.04 -4.29
CA GLU A 43 25.05 12.68 -4.45
C GLU A 43 24.24 11.62 -3.69
N ILE A 44 23.46 12.02 -2.67
CA ILE A 44 22.62 11.11 -1.89
C ILE A 44 21.23 10.87 -2.49
N PHE A 45 20.91 11.44 -3.66
CA PHE A 45 19.60 11.32 -4.30
C PHE A 45 19.08 9.89 -4.35
N ALA A 46 19.84 8.96 -4.93
CA ALA A 46 19.40 7.57 -5.09
C ALA A 46 19.14 6.87 -3.74
N ARG A 47 19.91 7.20 -2.70
CA ARG A 47 19.75 6.65 -1.36
C ARG A 47 18.51 7.21 -0.68
N SER A 48 18.30 8.52 -0.75
CA SER A 48 17.16 9.16 -0.10
C SER A 48 15.84 8.91 -0.82
N PHE A 49 15.86 8.78 -2.15
CA PHE A 49 14.66 8.57 -2.97
C PHE A 49 14.01 7.20 -2.75
N ILE A 50 14.72 6.23 -2.14
CA ILE A 50 14.17 4.89 -1.87
C ILE A 50 12.87 4.94 -1.04
N ALA A 51 12.76 5.88 -0.09
CA ALA A 51 11.54 6.01 0.72
C ALA A 51 10.32 6.40 -0.11
N VAL A 52 10.52 7.27 -1.12
CA VAL A 52 9.44 7.67 -2.05
C VAL A 52 9.02 6.49 -2.92
N VAL A 53 9.98 5.70 -3.41
CA VAL A 53 9.71 4.51 -4.22
C VAL A 53 8.96 3.44 -3.41
N LEU A 54 9.36 3.21 -2.16
CA LEU A 54 8.66 2.26 -1.28
C LEU A 54 7.25 2.73 -0.93
N ALA A 55 7.03 4.05 -0.80
CA ALA A 55 5.69 4.59 -0.60
C ALA A 55 4.78 4.37 -1.82
N GLU A 56 5.30 4.51 -3.05
CA GLU A 56 4.53 4.27 -4.28
C GLU A 56 4.10 2.80 -4.43
N ALA A 57 4.94 1.86 -3.99
CA ALA A 57 4.62 0.44 -4.04
C ALA A 57 3.29 0.09 -3.33
N LEU A 58 2.89 0.87 -2.32
CA LEU A 58 1.62 0.71 -1.62
C LEU A 58 0.41 0.80 -2.55
N ALA A 59 0.42 1.76 -3.49
CA ALA A 59 -0.65 1.91 -4.48
C ALA A 59 -0.70 0.72 -5.44
N ILE A 60 0.48 0.19 -5.82
CA ILE A 60 0.59 -1.01 -6.67
C ILE A 60 -0.04 -2.22 -5.96
N TYR A 61 0.18 -2.38 -4.66
CA TYR A 61 -0.41 -3.47 -3.89
C TYR A 61 -1.94 -3.42 -3.90
N GLY A 62 -2.53 -2.24 -3.68
CA GLY A 62 -3.97 -2.03 -3.79
C GLY A 62 -4.49 -2.27 -5.21
N LEU A 63 -3.77 -1.79 -6.23
CA LEU A 63 -4.14 -2.00 -7.63
C LEU A 63 -4.18 -3.48 -8.01
N VAL A 64 -3.18 -4.26 -7.60
CA VAL A 64 -3.12 -5.70 -7.90
C VAL A 64 -4.31 -6.43 -7.27
N VAL A 65 -4.62 -6.17 -6.00
CA VAL A 65 -5.77 -6.79 -5.32
C VAL A 65 -7.09 -6.38 -5.99
N ALA A 66 -7.25 -5.10 -6.32
CA ALA A 66 -8.43 -4.59 -7.01
C ALA A 66 -8.64 -5.27 -8.37
N LEU A 67 -7.59 -5.35 -9.20
CA LEU A 67 -7.65 -5.99 -10.53
C LEU A 67 -8.02 -7.48 -10.43
N LEU A 68 -7.41 -8.22 -9.51
CA LEU A 68 -7.72 -9.64 -9.31
C LEU A 68 -9.18 -9.84 -8.85
N ALA A 69 -9.68 -8.97 -7.98
CA ALA A 69 -11.06 -9.02 -7.50
C ALA A 69 -12.07 -8.63 -8.60
N VAL A 70 -11.76 -7.68 -9.49
CA VAL A 70 -12.63 -7.32 -10.64
C VAL A 70 -12.91 -8.54 -11.52
N PHE A 71 -11.90 -9.37 -11.78
CA PHE A 71 -12.07 -10.57 -12.60
C PHE A 71 -12.96 -11.65 -11.96
N LYS A 72 -13.27 -11.54 -10.66
CA LYS A 72 -14.19 -12.44 -9.95
C LYS A 72 -15.65 -11.99 -10.02
N LEU A 73 -15.92 -10.73 -10.39
CA LEU A 73 -17.28 -10.17 -10.43
C LEU A 73 -18.27 -10.97 -11.31
N PRO A 74 -17.90 -11.45 -12.52
CA PRO A 74 -18.83 -12.23 -13.33
C PRO A 74 -19.30 -13.52 -12.65
N ALA A 75 -18.42 -14.19 -11.90
CA ALA A 75 -18.76 -15.40 -11.15
C ALA A 75 -19.66 -15.12 -9.93
N ILE A 76 -19.55 -13.93 -9.34
CA ILE A 76 -20.39 -13.49 -8.22
C ILE A 76 -21.78 -13.07 -8.69
N ALA A 77 -21.87 -12.53 -9.91
CA ALA A 77 -23.13 -12.12 -10.53
C ALA A 77 -23.99 -13.29 -11.04
N ASP A 78 -23.43 -14.50 -11.10
CA ASP A 78 -24.16 -15.70 -11.53
C ASP A 78 -25.23 -16.10 -10.48
N PRO A 79 -26.53 -16.08 -10.82
CA PRO A 79 -27.60 -16.49 -9.91
C PRO A 79 -27.51 -17.96 -9.43
N ALA A 80 -26.78 -18.81 -10.17
CA ALA A 80 -26.55 -20.20 -9.78
C ALA A 80 -25.45 -20.37 -8.71
N ASN A 81 -24.68 -19.31 -8.43
CA ASN A 81 -23.59 -19.37 -7.47
C ASN A 81 -24.09 -19.24 -6.02
N LEU A 82 -24.23 -20.39 -5.36
CA LEU A 82 -24.68 -20.48 -3.96
C LEU A 82 -23.68 -19.85 -2.97
N THR A 83 -22.41 -19.65 -3.35
CA THR A 83 -21.37 -19.05 -2.49
C THR A 83 -21.11 -17.58 -2.80
N ALA A 84 -21.92 -16.94 -3.66
CA ALA A 84 -21.70 -15.56 -4.11
C ALA A 84 -21.60 -14.54 -2.97
N ALA A 85 -22.42 -14.69 -1.92
CA ALA A 85 -22.39 -13.82 -0.76
C ALA A 85 -21.06 -13.92 0.02
N ASP A 86 -20.59 -15.14 0.28
CA ASP A 86 -19.34 -15.38 0.99
C ASP A 86 -18.13 -14.86 0.19
N SER A 87 -18.12 -15.09 -1.12
CA SER A 87 -17.10 -14.56 -2.04
C SER A 87 -17.08 -13.04 -2.05
N ALA A 88 -18.25 -12.39 -2.05
CA ALA A 88 -18.36 -10.94 -2.01
C ALA A 88 -17.82 -10.34 -0.70
N PHE A 89 -18.14 -10.96 0.45
CA PHE A 89 -17.60 -10.51 1.74
C PHE A 89 -16.09 -10.74 1.86
N ARG A 90 -15.55 -11.81 1.26
CA ARG A 90 -14.09 -12.03 1.18
C ARG A 90 -13.40 -10.94 0.38
N ILE A 91 -13.96 -10.54 -0.76
CA ILE A 91 -13.42 -9.42 -1.57
C ILE A 91 -13.51 -8.09 -0.80
N PHE A 92 -14.62 -7.84 -0.10
CA PHE A 92 -14.75 -6.66 0.76
C PHE A 92 -13.67 -6.63 1.86
N ALA A 93 -13.50 -7.74 2.57
CA ALA A 93 -12.47 -7.87 3.61
C ALA A 93 -11.05 -7.74 3.05
N ALA A 94 -10.79 -8.30 1.85
CA ALA A 94 -9.49 -8.17 1.18
C ALA A 94 -9.16 -6.70 0.87
N GLY A 95 -10.13 -5.95 0.35
CA GLY A 95 -9.97 -4.53 0.06
C GLY A 95 -9.65 -3.71 1.31
N LEU A 96 -10.37 -3.96 2.40
CA LEU A 96 -10.08 -3.33 3.69
C LEU A 96 -8.69 -3.71 4.24
N ALA A 97 -8.29 -4.98 4.13
CA ALA A 97 -7.01 -5.45 4.64
C ALA A 97 -5.83 -4.78 3.95
N VAL A 98 -5.77 -4.82 2.60
CA VAL A 98 -4.68 -4.20 1.83
C VAL A 98 -4.72 -2.68 1.93
N GLY A 99 -5.92 -2.08 1.83
CA GLY A 99 -6.10 -0.65 1.90
C GLY A 99 -5.72 -0.05 3.25
N GLY A 100 -6.18 -0.66 4.34
CA GLY A 100 -5.83 -0.24 5.71
C GLY A 100 -4.35 -0.46 6.03
N GLY A 101 -3.76 -1.57 5.57
CA GLY A 101 -2.33 -1.83 5.71
C GLY A 101 -1.47 -0.79 5.00
N ALA A 102 -1.86 -0.43 3.77
CA ALA A 102 -1.18 0.58 2.98
C ALA A 102 -1.25 1.98 3.62
N LEU A 103 -2.38 2.37 4.23
CA LEU A 103 -2.49 3.63 4.98
C LEU A 103 -1.49 3.70 6.13
N GLY A 104 -1.44 2.64 6.95
CA GLY A 104 -0.51 2.58 8.08
C GLY A 104 0.95 2.59 7.64
N ALA A 105 1.29 1.78 6.63
CA ALA A 105 2.63 1.74 6.05
C ALA A 105 3.04 3.08 5.45
N GLY A 106 2.14 3.77 4.75
CA GLY A 106 2.39 5.07 4.14
C GLY A 106 2.81 6.14 5.14
N PHE A 107 2.10 6.22 6.28
CA PHE A 107 2.47 7.14 7.36
C PHE A 107 3.85 6.82 7.95
N GLY A 108 4.14 5.53 8.18
CA GLY A 108 5.42 5.06 8.68
C GLY A 108 6.58 5.38 7.72
N ILE A 109 6.42 5.05 6.43
CA ILE A 109 7.41 5.32 5.37
C ILE A 109 7.63 6.83 5.21
N GLY A 110 6.57 7.63 5.22
CA GLY A 110 6.67 9.08 5.05
C GLY A 110 7.51 9.74 6.13
N THR A 111 7.15 9.50 7.39
CA THR A 111 7.82 10.11 8.54
C THR A 111 9.25 9.62 8.72
N SER A 112 9.47 8.30 8.66
CA SER A 112 10.81 7.72 8.77
C SER A 112 11.69 8.03 7.56
N GLY A 113 11.12 8.10 6.36
CA GLY A 113 11.81 8.44 5.12
C GLY A 113 12.32 9.88 5.10
N SER A 114 11.53 10.84 5.60
CA SER A 114 11.96 12.23 5.75
C SER A 114 13.14 12.37 6.74
N ALA A 115 13.06 11.69 7.90
CA ALA A 115 14.14 11.66 8.87
C ALA A 115 15.39 10.95 8.34
N MET A 116 15.21 9.86 7.59
CA MET A 116 16.29 9.13 6.91
C MET A 116 17.03 10.03 5.92
N ALA A 117 16.31 10.81 5.12
CA ALA A 117 16.91 11.75 4.16
C ALA A 117 17.77 12.81 4.86
N ALA A 118 17.25 13.44 5.93
CA ALA A 118 17.98 14.43 6.70
C ALA A 118 19.23 13.83 7.38
N ALA A 119 19.11 12.66 8.01
CA ALA A 119 20.23 11.99 8.64
C ALA A 119 21.32 11.57 7.63
N THR A 120 20.92 11.14 6.44
CA THR A 120 21.84 10.76 5.35
C THR A 120 22.55 11.98 4.77
N ALA A 121 21.88 13.14 4.71
CA ALA A 121 22.50 14.40 4.32
C ALA A 121 23.60 14.82 5.32
N GLU A 122 23.37 14.62 6.61
CA GLU A 122 24.38 14.94 7.63
C GLU A 122 25.56 13.96 7.61
N LYS A 123 25.27 12.65 7.72
CA LYS A 123 26.27 11.57 7.76
C LYS A 123 25.88 10.42 6.86
N SER A 124 26.49 10.37 5.68
CA SER A 124 26.14 9.41 4.64
C SER A 124 26.40 7.94 5.03
N GLU A 125 27.28 7.71 6.01
CA GLU A 125 27.62 6.39 6.56
C GLU A 125 26.49 5.80 7.40
N LEU A 126 25.55 6.63 7.88
CA LEU A 126 24.42 6.19 8.69
C LEU A 126 23.26 5.63 7.84
N TYR A 127 23.27 5.83 6.52
CA TYR A 127 22.19 5.48 5.60
C TYR A 127 21.59 4.09 5.87
N SER A 128 22.43 3.05 5.94
CA SER A 128 21.97 1.67 6.14
C SER A 128 21.25 1.45 7.47
N ARG A 129 21.59 2.23 8.51
CA ARG A 129 20.95 2.15 9.83
C ARG A 129 19.63 2.92 9.86
N VAL A 130 19.59 4.09 9.21
CA VAL A 130 18.38 4.93 9.18
C VAL A 130 17.34 4.45 8.16
N LEU A 131 17.72 3.57 7.24
CA LEU A 131 16.81 2.90 6.30
C LEU A 131 15.93 1.83 6.99
N ILE A 132 16.38 1.24 8.09
CA ILE A 132 15.71 0.10 8.73
C ILE A 132 14.24 0.42 9.10
N PRO A 133 13.91 1.56 9.75
CA PRO A 133 12.51 1.89 10.06
C PRO A 133 11.62 2.05 8.81
N VAL A 134 12.17 2.51 7.68
CA VAL A 134 11.44 2.65 6.42
C VAL A 134 11.04 1.27 5.89
N ILE A 135 11.98 0.32 5.87
CA ILE A 135 11.72 -1.06 5.41
C ILE A 135 10.75 -1.77 6.35
N LEU A 136 10.89 -1.59 7.67
CA LEU A 136 9.96 -2.19 8.64
C LEU A 136 8.54 -1.63 8.50
N SER A 137 8.40 -0.36 8.11
CA SER A 137 7.09 0.24 7.81
C SER A 137 6.49 -0.35 6.53
N GLU A 138 7.30 -0.65 5.52
CA GLU A 138 6.86 -1.29 4.27
C GLU A 138 6.37 -2.72 4.49
N ALA A 139 7.03 -3.48 5.38
CA ALA A 139 6.62 -4.85 5.69
C ALA A 139 5.16 -4.97 6.17
N LEU A 140 4.63 -3.93 6.83
CA LEU A 140 3.21 -3.89 7.26
C LEU A 140 2.25 -4.00 6.07
N ALA A 141 2.57 -3.34 4.94
CA ALA A 141 1.77 -3.42 3.74
C ALA A 141 1.89 -4.78 3.04
N ILE A 142 3.07 -5.41 3.07
CA ILE A 142 3.26 -6.77 2.54
C ILE A 142 2.43 -7.79 3.33
N TYR A 143 2.39 -7.69 4.66
CA TYR A 143 1.57 -8.59 5.48
C TYR A 143 0.08 -8.47 5.13
N SER A 144 -0.41 -7.24 4.99
CA SER A 144 -1.79 -6.98 4.55
C SER A 144 -2.08 -7.45 3.13
N LEU A 145 -1.13 -7.28 2.20
CA LEU A 145 -1.24 -7.76 0.82
C LEU A 145 -1.40 -9.28 0.79
N ILE A 146 -0.59 -10.02 1.55
CA ILE A 146 -0.66 -11.49 1.59
C ILE A 146 -2.05 -11.94 2.03
N ILE A 147 -2.60 -11.35 3.09
CA ILE A 147 -3.94 -11.69 3.57
C ILE A 147 -5.01 -11.36 2.51
N ALA A 148 -4.92 -10.18 1.89
CA ALA A 148 -5.85 -9.79 0.83
C ALA A 148 -5.81 -10.74 -0.36
N LEU A 149 -4.62 -11.17 -0.79
CA LEU A 149 -4.46 -12.15 -1.87
C LEU A 149 -5.08 -13.50 -1.50
N LEU A 150 -4.84 -14.00 -0.29
CA LEU A 150 -5.44 -15.27 0.16
C LEU A 150 -6.97 -15.19 0.15
N LEU A 151 -7.54 -14.06 0.57
CA LEU A 151 -8.99 -13.83 0.56
C LEU A 151 -9.56 -13.75 -0.86
N VAL A 152 -8.91 -13.03 -1.79
CA VAL A 152 -9.37 -12.91 -3.18
C VAL A 152 -9.23 -14.22 -3.95
N LEU A 153 -8.17 -14.99 -3.70
CA LEU A 153 -7.96 -16.28 -4.38
C LEU A 153 -8.96 -17.33 -3.94
N GLN A 154 -9.42 -17.26 -2.69
CA GLN A 154 -10.45 -18.14 -2.13
C GLN A 154 -11.87 -17.61 -2.34
N ALA A 155 -12.06 -16.39 -2.84
CA ALA A 155 -13.36 -15.85 -3.24
C ALA A 155 -13.79 -16.43 -4.60
#